data_AF-A0A932WKN6-F1
#
_entry.id   AF-A0A932WKN6-F1
#
_cell.length_a   1.000
_cell.length_b   1.000
_cell.length_c   1.000
_cell.angle_alpha   90.00
_cell.angle_beta   90.00
_cell.angle_gamma   90.00
#
_symmetry.space_group_name_H-M   'P 1'
#
loop_
_entity.id
_entity.type
_entity.pdbx_description
1 polymer ?
#
loop_
_entity_poly.entity_id
_entity_poly.type
_entity_poly.pdbx_seq_one_letter_code
_entity_poly.pdbx_strand_id
1 'polypeptide(L)'
;MESATKRPRISIDVQPEIRRRLRLAAAKHDLTIRRYVLQAIEERLREDLGDDAEGIARLTASTDPVLADLWDNRRDAEYDRL
;
A
#
# COMPACT_ATOMS: atom_id res chain seq x y z
N MET A 1 -20.83 -13.91 -14.28
CA MET A 1 -20.26 -12.79 -15.06
C MET A 1 -19.65 -11.84 -14.03
N GLU A 2 -18.34 -11.93 -13.81
CA GLU A 2 -17.64 -11.05 -12.87
C GLU A 2 -17.80 -9.60 -13.32
N SER A 3 -18.48 -8.80 -12.51
CA SER A 3 -18.52 -7.36 -12.63
C SER A 3 -17.08 -6.86 -12.49
N ALA A 4 -16.42 -6.54 -13.61
CA ALA A 4 -15.11 -5.90 -13.60
C ALA A 4 -15.22 -4.57 -12.83
N THR A 5 -14.91 -4.61 -11.53
CA THR A 5 -14.92 -3.45 -10.65
C THR A 5 -14.00 -2.40 -11.25
N LYS A 6 -14.61 -1.31 -11.74
CA LYS A 6 -13.86 -0.22 -12.38
C LYS A 6 -12.81 0.26 -11.40
N ARG A 7 -11.54 0.24 -11.83
CA ARG A 7 -10.44 0.79 -11.02
C ARG A 7 -10.75 2.25 -10.70
N PRO A 8 -10.74 2.67 -9.42
CA PRO A 8 -10.97 4.05 -9.05
C PRO A 8 -9.92 4.95 -9.69
N ARG A 9 -10.33 6.10 -10.22
CA ARG A 9 -9.44 7.07 -10.85
C ARG A 9 -9.12 8.18 -9.86
N ILE A 10 -7.83 8.42 -9.65
CA ILE A 10 -7.32 9.57 -8.90
C ILE A 10 -6.82 10.62 -9.90
N SER A 11 -7.29 11.86 -9.77
CA SER A 11 -6.82 13.01 -10.54
C SER A 11 -6.08 13.94 -9.58
N ILE A 12 -4.84 14.31 -9.92
CA ILE A 12 -3.99 15.15 -9.09
C ILE A 12 -3.58 16.37 -9.92
N ASP A 13 -3.99 17.55 -9.47
CA ASP A 13 -3.50 18.80 -10.03
C ASP A 13 -2.10 19.08 -9.51
N VAL A 14 -1.17 19.31 -10.42
CA VAL A 14 0.24 19.56 -10.11
C VAL A 14 0.73 20.83 -10.77
N GLN A 15 1.62 21.54 -10.09
CA GLN A 15 2.29 22.70 -10.67
C GLN A 15 3.14 22.28 -11.89
N PRO A 16 3.33 23.16 -12.89
CA PRO A 16 4.12 22.87 -14.09
C PRO A 16 5.53 22.35 -13.79
N GLU A 17 6.16 22.87 -12.74
CA GLU A 17 7.50 22.53 -12.27
C GLU A 17 7.56 21.07 -11.82
N ILE A 18 6.55 20.63 -11.07
CA ILE A 18 6.41 19.24 -10.61
C ILE A 18 6.17 18.32 -11.81
N ARG A 19 5.29 18.70 -12.74
CA ARG A 19 5.06 17.94 -13.97
C ARG A 19 6.34 17.78 -14.79
N ARG A 20 7.17 18.81 -14.88
CA ARG A 20 8.46 18.76 -15.58
C ARG A 20 9.42 17.77 -14.90
N ARG A 21 9.54 17.83 -13.56
CA ARG A 21 10.37 16.89 -12.79
C ARG A 21 9.89 15.45 -12.94
N LEU A 22 8.59 15.20 -12.86
CA LEU A 22 7.99 13.88 -13.09
C LEU A 22 8.34 13.33 -14.48
N ARG A 23 8.29 14.16 -15.53
CA ARG A 23 8.66 13.74 -16.88
C ARG A 23 10.14 13.34 -16.97
N LEU A 24 11.03 14.14 -16.38
CA LEU A 24 12.47 13.85 -16.39
C LEU A 24 12.78 12.56 -15.63
N ALA A 25 12.17 12.37 -14.46
CA ALA A 25 12.35 11.16 -13.67
C ALA A 25 11.81 9.93 -14.43
N ALA A 26 10.58 10.00 -14.94
CA ALA A 26 10.00 8.91 -15.72
C ALA A 26 10.88 8.54 -16.93
N ALA A 27 11.40 9.53 -17.66
CA ALA A 27 12.31 9.31 -18.79
C ALA A 27 13.63 8.66 -18.36
N LYS A 28 14.21 9.06 -17.22
CA LYS A 28 15.43 8.44 -16.67
C LYS A 28 15.26 6.94 -16.39
N HIS A 29 14.06 6.53 -16.02
CA HIS A 29 13.72 5.13 -15.72
C HIS A 29 13.12 4.37 -16.93
N ASP A 30 13.03 4.99 -18.10
CA ASP A 30 12.35 4.45 -19.30
C ASP A 30 10.87 4.06 -19.03
N LEU A 31 10.17 4.89 -18.26
CA LEU A 31 8.78 4.67 -17.89
C LEU A 31 7.89 5.80 -18.41
N THR A 32 6.61 5.47 -18.64
CA THR A 32 5.58 6.50 -18.78
C THR A 32 5.38 7.22 -17.45
N ILE A 33 4.98 8.50 -17.49
CA ILE A 33 4.67 9.28 -16.27
C ILE A 33 3.67 8.54 -15.38
N ARG A 34 2.63 7.94 -15.97
CA ARG A 34 1.62 7.17 -15.22
C ARG A 34 2.26 6.01 -14.45
N ARG A 35 3.10 5.22 -15.12
CA ARG A 35 3.72 4.04 -14.50
C ARG A 35 4.73 4.45 -13.42
N TYR A 36 5.52 5.48 -13.69
CA TYR A 36 6.44 6.04 -12.71
C TYR A 36 5.73 6.51 -11.44
N VAL A 37 4.64 7.29 -11.60
CA VAL A 37 3.85 7.78 -10.45
C VAL A 37 3.22 6.64 -9.68
N LEU A 38 2.63 5.65 -10.36
CA LEU A 38 2.04 4.49 -9.69
C LEU A 38 3.07 3.71 -8.88
N GLN A 39 4.24 3.44 -9.46
CA GLN A 39 5.31 2.73 -8.76
C GLN A 39 5.82 3.52 -7.56
N ALA A 40 6.02 4.83 -7.70
CA ALA A 40 6.44 5.68 -6.59
C ALA A 40 5.41 5.70 -5.45
N ILE A 41 4.12 5.70 -5.78
CA ILE A 41 3.04 5.61 -4.79
C ILE A 41 3.06 4.23 -4.11
N GLU A 42 3.13 3.14 -4.87
CA GLU A 42 3.16 1.77 -4.32
C GLU A 42 4.38 1.54 -3.42
N GLU A 43 5.56 2.02 -3.83
CA GLU A 43 6.79 1.93 -3.04
C GLU A 43 6.68 2.73 -1.75
N ARG A 44 6.18 3.98 -1.83
CA ARG A 44 5.94 4.80 -0.63
C ARG A 44 4.91 4.17 0.30
N LEU A 45 3.81 3.64 -0.23
CA LEU A 45 2.81 2.95 0.57
C LEU A 45 3.40 1.70 1.25
N ARG A 46 4.27 0.95 0.59
CA ARG A 46 4.99 -0.17 1.21
C ARG A 46 5.94 0.29 2.31
N GLU A 47 6.63 1.42 2.12
CA GLU A 47 7.49 2.00 3.15
C GLU A 47 6.67 2.47 4.37
N ASP A 48 5.55 3.15 4.12
CA ASP A 48 4.73 3.77 5.16
C ASP A 48 3.87 2.74 5.91
N LEU A 49 3.37 1.73 5.20
CA LEU A 49 2.45 0.73 5.74
C LEU A 49 3.12 -0.62 5.97
N GLY A 50 4.29 -0.93 5.41
CA GLY A 50 4.83 -2.30 5.34
C GLY A 50 4.21 -3.13 4.20
N ASP A 51 4.76 -4.30 3.90
CA ASP A 51 4.03 -5.27 3.05
C ASP A 51 2.74 -5.67 3.79
N ASP A 52 1.61 -5.76 3.09
CA ASP A 52 0.25 -5.82 3.67
C ASP A 52 0.05 -6.82 4.84
N ALA A 53 0.87 -7.89 4.92
CA ALA A 53 0.85 -8.83 6.05
C ALA A 53 1.62 -8.33 7.29
N GLU A 54 2.74 -7.64 7.11
CA GLU A 54 3.58 -7.10 8.19
C GLU A 54 3.09 -5.72 8.66
N GLY A 55 2.42 -4.97 7.77
CA GLY A 55 1.88 -3.66 8.02
C GLY A 55 0.71 -3.59 8.98
N ILE A 56 -0.27 -4.49 8.76
CA ILE A 56 -1.39 -4.67 9.67
C ILE A 56 -0.88 -5.14 11.03
N ALA A 57 0.11 -6.05 11.06
CA ALA A 57 0.72 -6.55 12.29
C ALA A 57 1.50 -5.46 13.07
N ARG A 58 2.17 -4.51 12.39
CA ARG A 58 2.86 -3.39 13.05
C ARG A 58 1.91 -2.31 13.54
N LEU A 59 0.82 -2.05 12.82
CA LEU A 59 -0.25 -1.15 13.29
C LEU A 59 -0.94 -1.72 14.54
N THR A 60 -1.22 -3.02 14.59
CA THR A 60 -1.79 -3.65 15.79
C THR A 60 -0.79 -3.76 16.94
N ALA A 61 0.47 -4.13 16.66
CA ALA A 61 1.51 -4.25 17.69
C ALA A 61 1.95 -2.90 18.29
N SER A 62 1.92 -1.81 17.52
CA SER A 62 2.21 -0.47 18.04
C SER A 62 1.03 0.20 18.75
N THR A 63 -0.19 -0.28 18.52
CA THR A 63 -1.40 0.32 19.09
C THR A 63 -1.70 -0.21 20.49
N ASP A 64 -1.40 -1.48 20.80
CA ASP A 64 -1.55 -1.99 22.18
C ASP A 64 -0.79 -3.31 22.42
N PRO A 65 0.33 -3.32 23.19
CA PRO A 65 1.06 -4.55 23.49
C PRO A 65 0.24 -5.58 24.28
N VAL A 66 -0.84 -5.16 24.96
CA VAL A 66 -1.72 -6.06 25.72
C VAL A 66 -2.62 -6.89 24.80
N LEU A 67 -2.97 -6.36 23.61
CA LEU A 67 -3.78 -7.08 22.63
C LEU A 67 -2.99 -8.14 21.86
N ALA A 68 -1.67 -7.99 21.73
CA ALA A 68 -0.82 -9.01 21.10
C ALA A 68 -0.81 -10.32 21.90
N ASP A 69 -0.68 -10.24 23.23
CA ASP A 69 -0.72 -11.41 24.12
C ASP A 69 -2.11 -12.06 24.21
N LEU A 70 -3.18 -11.27 24.01
CA LEU A 70 -4.56 -11.78 23.96
C LEU A 70 -4.91 -12.45 22.63
N TRP A 71 -4.23 -12.08 21.54
CA TRP A 71 -4.42 -12.66 20.21
C TRP A 71 -3.65 -13.97 20.02
N ASP A 72 -2.54 -14.19 20.75
CA ASP A 72 -1.86 -15.50 20.85
C ASP A 72 -2.62 -16.47 21.79
N ASN A 73 -3.94 -16.46 21.69
CA ASN A 73 -4.80 -17.35 22.45
C ASN A 73 -4.95 -18.67 21.71
N ARG A 74 -4.41 -19.73 22.31
CA ARG A 74 -4.48 -21.14 21.86
C ARG A 74 -5.89 -21.62 21.47
N ARG A 75 -6.95 -20.92 21.90
CA ARG A 75 -8.35 -21.23 21.58
C ARG A 75 -8.77 -20.88 20.15
N ASP A 76 -8.11 -19.92 19.50
CA ASP A 76 -8.52 -19.50 18.15
C ASP A 76 -8.06 -20.47 17.05
N ALA A 77 -7.08 -21.33 17.34
CA ALA A 77 -6.62 -22.40 16.43
C ALA A 77 -7.67 -23.50 16.15
N GLU A 78 -8.77 -23.56 16.90
CA GLU A 78 -9.90 -24.45 16.62
C GLU A 78 -10.74 -23.95 15.42
N TYR A 79 -10.77 -22.64 15.16
CA TYR A 79 -11.53 -22.07 14.04
C TYR A 79 -10.78 -22.12 12.71
N ASP A 80 -9.45 -22.31 12.73
CA ASP A 80 -8.63 -22.52 11.52
C ASP A 80 -8.89 -23.87 10.83
N ARG A 81 -9.66 -24.77 11.45
CA ARG A 81 -9.97 -26.11 10.92
C ARG A 81 -11.39 -26.29 10.39
N LEU A 82 -12.21 -25.24 10.38
CA LEU A 82 -13.53 -25.23 9.72
C LEU A 82 -13.40 -24.81 8.26
#